data_AF-A0A2C5XV15-F1
#
_entry.id   AF-A0A2C5XV15-F1
#
_cell.length_a   1.000
_cell.length_b   1.000
_cell.length_c   1.000
_cell.angle_alpha   90.00
_cell.angle_beta   90.00
_cell.angle_gamma   90.00
#
_symmetry.space_group_name_H-M   'P 1'
#
loop_
_entity.id
_entity.type
_entity.pdbx_description
1 polymer ?
#
loop_
_entity_poly.entity_id
_entity_poly.type
_entity_poly.pdbx_seq_one_letter_code
_entity_poly.pdbx_strand_id
1 'polypeptide(L)'
;MSNIKLPEAHNFQPEAKVDHNHGLWGFFPAPGKLLMTPEETEKHGRAWTMEELRKKSWGDLHSLWWICCKERNMLSTSMMTLEKTELGFGEDELMHRDNEVRKTMISIKKTLIERFYTWEDAVEVAKADSTLGLEKKNGKLAPLKIRKEKHLDAES
;
A
#
# COMPACT_ATOMS: atom_id res chain seq x y z
N MET A 1 36.16 -26.95 46.64
CA MET A 1 35.88 -25.50 46.53
C MET A 1 34.38 -25.23 46.80
N SER A 2 33.90 -25.54 48.00
CA SER A 2 32.46 -25.55 48.35
C SER A 2 32.06 -24.53 49.41
N ASN A 3 33.00 -23.68 49.86
CA ASN A 3 32.82 -22.77 50.99
C ASN A 3 32.94 -21.28 50.60
N ILE A 4 32.71 -20.96 49.31
CA ILE A 4 32.72 -19.60 48.80
C ILE A 4 31.26 -19.14 48.70
N LYS A 5 30.90 -18.02 49.34
CA LYS A 5 29.57 -17.43 49.21
C LYS A 5 29.35 -17.08 47.72
N LEU A 6 28.29 -17.63 47.12
CA LEU A 6 27.95 -17.34 45.73
C LEU A 6 27.70 -15.84 45.56
N PRO A 7 28.21 -15.21 44.49
CA PRO A 7 27.93 -13.82 44.21
C PRO A 7 26.43 -13.65 43.96
N GLU A 8 25.82 -12.68 44.64
CA GLU A 8 24.43 -12.30 44.41
C GLU A 8 24.37 -11.46 43.13
N ALA A 9 23.45 -11.79 42.23
CA ALA A 9 23.27 -11.05 41.00
C ALA A 9 22.90 -9.60 41.34
N HIS A 10 23.68 -8.65 40.81
CA HIS A 10 23.34 -7.24 40.95
C HIS A 10 22.10 -6.96 40.12
N ASN A 11 21.02 -6.49 40.75
CA ASN A 11 19.78 -6.06 40.08
C ASN A 11 19.99 -4.72 39.33
N PHE A 12 20.96 -4.67 38.41
CA PHE A 12 21.16 -3.53 37.52
C PHE A 12 20.38 -3.78 36.24
N GLN A 13 19.35 -2.97 36.00
CA GLN A 13 18.69 -2.91 34.70
C GLN A 13 19.14 -1.62 33.99
N PRO A 14 20.17 -1.67 33.13
CA PRO A 14 20.56 -0.50 32.38
C PRO A 14 19.43 -0.10 31.42
N GLU A 15 19.05 1.17 31.45
CA GLU A 15 18.14 1.71 30.44
C GLU A 15 18.86 1.74 29.09
N ALA A 16 18.38 0.92 28.15
CA ALA A 16 18.88 0.93 26.79
C ALA A 16 18.46 2.24 26.10
N LYS A 17 19.40 2.90 25.41
CA LYS A 17 19.09 4.08 24.60
C LYS A 17 18.31 3.62 23.36
N VAL A 18 17.01 3.91 23.31
CA VAL A 18 16.15 3.60 22.17
C VAL A 18 16.05 4.82 21.26
N ASP A 19 16.33 4.64 19.97
CA ASP A 19 16.14 5.68 18.97
C ASP A 19 14.64 5.90 18.68
N HIS A 20 14.20 7.15 18.73
CA HIS A 20 12.82 7.53 18.40
C HIS A 20 12.51 7.40 16.90
N ASN A 21 13.52 7.42 16.02
CA ASN A 21 13.36 7.25 14.58
C ASN A 21 13.59 5.79 14.11
N HIS A 22 13.51 4.83 15.02
CA HIS A 22 13.69 3.42 14.69
C HIS A 22 12.55 2.89 13.80
N GLY A 23 12.88 2.13 12.74
CA GLY A 23 11.88 1.63 11.78
C GLY A 23 10.82 0.69 12.38
N LEU A 24 11.12 0.04 13.51
CA LEU A 24 10.15 -0.79 14.25
C LEU A 24 8.99 0.02 14.82
N TRP A 25 9.13 1.34 14.99
CA TRP A 25 8.02 2.17 15.45
C TRP A 25 6.84 2.19 14.46
N GLY A 26 7.05 1.81 13.21
CA GLY A 26 5.96 1.65 12.23
C GLY A 26 5.00 0.50 12.51
N PHE A 27 5.30 -0.41 13.46
CA PHE A 27 4.38 -1.45 13.92
C PHE A 27 3.48 -1.01 15.08
N PHE A 28 3.73 0.17 15.63
CA PHE A 28 2.98 0.73 16.76
C PHE A 28 2.27 2.01 16.33
N PRO A 29 1.16 2.38 16.99
CA PRO A 29 0.42 3.62 16.67
C PRO A 29 1.28 4.89 16.77
N ALA A 30 2.16 4.96 17.77
CA ALA A 30 3.11 6.05 17.95
C ALA A 30 4.29 5.58 18.82
N PRO A 31 5.46 6.26 18.78
CA PRO A 31 6.56 5.97 19.68
C PRO A 31 6.13 6.05 21.14
N GLY A 32 6.32 4.95 21.89
CA GLY A 32 5.89 4.85 23.29
C GLY A 32 4.41 4.57 23.51
N LYS A 33 3.61 4.40 22.46
CA LYS A 33 2.19 4.01 22.54
C LYS A 33 2.00 2.59 22.04
N LEU A 34 1.59 1.70 22.94
CA LEU A 34 1.46 0.27 22.63
C LEU A 34 0.19 -0.04 21.81
N LEU A 35 -0.96 0.51 22.21
CA LEU A 35 -2.26 0.30 21.60
C LEU A 35 -2.99 1.63 21.35
N MET A 36 -3.86 1.67 20.35
CA MET A 36 -4.86 2.72 20.19
C MET A 36 -6.04 2.46 21.14
N THR A 37 -6.72 3.51 21.58
CA THR A 37 -8.01 3.33 22.26
C THR A 37 -9.08 2.89 21.24
N PRO A 38 -10.17 2.26 21.68
CA PRO A 38 -11.28 1.92 20.77
C PRO A 38 -11.81 3.15 20.01
N GLU A 39 -11.96 4.28 20.71
CA GLU A 39 -12.41 5.55 20.11
C GLU A 39 -11.45 6.06 19.02
N GLU A 40 -10.13 5.93 19.22
CA GLU A 40 -9.13 6.30 18.21
C GLU A 40 -9.11 5.32 17.03
N THR A 41 -9.39 4.05 17.29
CA THR A 41 -9.43 3.00 16.28
C THR A 41 -10.62 3.20 15.36
N GLU A 42 -11.78 3.58 15.91
CA GLU A 42 -13.01 3.88 15.18
C GLU A 42 -12.90 5.16 14.34
N LYS A 43 -12.02 6.10 14.70
CA LYS A 43 -11.74 7.34 13.94
C LYS A 43 -10.98 7.08 12.64
N HIS A 44 -11.59 6.35 11.71
CA HIS A 44 -11.13 6.16 10.35
C HIS A 44 -12.25 6.47 9.34
N GLY A 45 -11.84 6.79 8.11
CA GLY A 45 -12.77 7.00 7.00
C GLY A 45 -13.17 5.69 6.32
N ARG A 46 -14.01 5.80 5.28
CA ARG A 46 -14.37 4.66 4.43
C ARG A 46 -13.22 4.19 3.53
N ALA A 47 -13.32 2.96 3.03
CA ALA A 47 -12.48 2.45 1.96
C ALA A 47 -12.59 3.24 0.65
N TRP A 48 -11.55 3.15 -0.17
CA TRP A 48 -11.52 3.71 -1.53
C TRP A 48 -12.36 2.88 -2.49
N THR A 49 -13.17 3.54 -3.31
CA THR A 49 -13.93 2.87 -4.37
C THR A 49 -13.10 2.71 -5.65
N MET A 50 -13.54 1.80 -6.51
CA MET A 50 -12.90 1.53 -7.79
C MET A 50 -12.94 2.76 -8.71
N GLU A 51 -14.06 3.51 -8.74
CA GLU A 51 -14.18 4.72 -9.57
C GLU A 51 -13.16 5.80 -9.19
N GLU A 52 -12.85 5.93 -7.89
CA GLU A 52 -11.89 6.90 -7.38
C GLU A 52 -10.46 6.51 -7.76
N LEU A 53 -10.13 5.23 -7.63
CA LEU A 53 -8.80 4.69 -7.92
C LEU A 53 -8.48 4.67 -9.42
N ARG A 54 -9.49 4.54 -10.30
CA ARG A 54 -9.32 4.64 -11.75
C ARG A 54 -8.71 5.96 -12.20
N LYS A 55 -8.85 7.04 -11.43
CA LYS A 55 -8.30 8.37 -11.74
C LYS A 55 -6.84 8.54 -11.29
N LYS A 56 -6.24 7.55 -10.62
CA LYS A 56 -4.89 7.63 -10.02
C LYS A 56 -3.81 7.00 -10.88
N SER A 57 -2.59 7.51 -10.80
CA SER A 57 -1.45 6.96 -11.54
C SER A 57 -1.00 5.59 -10.96
N TRP A 58 -0.19 4.83 -11.69
CA TRP A 58 0.40 3.60 -11.15
C TRP A 58 1.26 3.87 -9.91
N GLY A 59 2.04 4.96 -9.91
CA GLY A 59 2.89 5.32 -8.78
C GLY A 59 2.10 5.62 -7.51
N ASP A 60 0.97 6.31 -7.64
CA ASP A 60 0.07 6.57 -6.52
C ASP A 60 -0.56 5.29 -5.98
N LEU A 61 -1.04 4.41 -6.87
CA LEU A 61 -1.65 3.12 -6.48
C LEU A 61 -0.63 2.20 -5.79
N HIS A 62 0.60 2.16 -6.28
CA HIS A 62 1.69 1.38 -5.68
C HIS A 62 2.09 1.93 -4.30
N SER A 63 2.16 3.25 -4.17
CA SER A 63 2.45 3.89 -2.87
C SER A 63 1.32 3.65 -1.87
N LEU A 64 0.06 3.80 -2.32
CA LEU A 64 -1.12 3.52 -1.50
C LEU A 64 -1.17 2.07 -1.03
N TRP A 65 -0.83 1.11 -1.90
CA TRP A 65 -0.74 -0.30 -1.54
C TRP A 65 0.21 -0.53 -0.36
N TRP A 66 1.41 0.07 -0.39
CA TRP A 66 2.37 -0.05 0.71
C TRP A 66 1.93 0.66 1.99
N ILE A 67 1.17 1.76 1.88
CA ILE A 67 0.53 2.39 3.04
C ILE A 67 -0.47 1.41 3.66
N CYS A 68 -1.33 0.77 2.87
CA CYS A 68 -2.25 -0.25 3.35
C CYS A 68 -1.51 -1.44 3.99
N CYS A 69 -0.41 -1.92 3.41
CA CYS A 69 0.38 -3.01 4.00
C CYS A 69 0.94 -2.64 5.37
N LYS A 70 1.50 -1.44 5.52
CA LYS A 70 2.02 -0.96 6.82
C LYS A 70 0.91 -0.85 7.86
N GLU A 71 -0.23 -0.29 7.47
CA GLU A 71 -1.41 -0.19 8.33
C GLU A 71 -1.87 -1.57 8.82
N ARG A 72 -2.02 -2.54 7.92
CA ARG A 72 -2.42 -3.92 8.30
C ARG A 72 -1.41 -4.60 9.22
N ASN A 73 -0.11 -4.36 9.02
CA ASN A 73 0.93 -4.89 9.90
C ASN A 73 0.80 -4.30 11.31
N MET A 74 0.61 -2.98 11.43
CA MET A 74 0.38 -2.32 12.72
C MET A 74 -0.91 -2.81 13.40
N LEU A 75 -2.02 -2.96 12.65
CA LEU A 75 -3.27 -3.51 13.18
C LEU A 75 -3.10 -4.94 13.68
N SER A 76 -2.35 -5.78 12.96
CA SER A 76 -2.04 -7.15 13.37
C SER A 76 -1.21 -7.19 14.66
N THR A 77 -0.21 -6.30 14.79
CA THR A 77 0.55 -6.15 16.03
C THR A 77 -0.34 -5.69 17.19
N SER A 78 -1.28 -4.80 16.93
CA SER A 78 -2.23 -4.31 17.94
C SER A 78 -3.17 -5.42 18.39
N MET A 79 -3.71 -6.22 17.46
CA MET A 79 -4.57 -7.37 17.73
C MET A 79 -3.86 -8.42 18.59
N MET A 80 -2.65 -8.82 18.20
CA MET A 80 -1.85 -9.80 18.96
C MET A 80 -1.51 -9.27 20.36
N THR A 81 -1.23 -7.97 20.48
CA THR A 81 -0.96 -7.35 21.77
C THR A 81 -2.20 -7.33 22.65
N LEU A 82 -3.37 -7.01 22.09
CA LEU A 82 -4.64 -7.02 22.81
C LEU A 82 -4.96 -8.41 23.36
N GLU A 83 -4.82 -9.45 22.55
CA GLU A 83 -5.01 -10.85 22.94
C GLU A 83 -4.05 -11.25 24.07
N LYS A 84 -2.77 -10.89 23.97
CA LYS A 84 -1.75 -11.23 24.99
C LYS A 84 -1.90 -10.48 26.31
N THR A 85 -2.39 -9.25 26.25
CA THR A 85 -2.47 -8.37 27.43
C THR A 85 -3.81 -8.50 28.16
N GLU A 86 -4.76 -9.24 27.59
CA GLU A 86 -6.10 -9.46 28.14
C GLU A 86 -6.82 -8.15 28.52
N LEU A 87 -6.51 -7.06 27.80
CA LEU A 87 -7.06 -5.72 28.06
C LEU A 87 -8.54 -5.57 27.65
N GLY A 88 -9.14 -6.61 27.09
CA GLY A 88 -10.56 -6.70 26.78
C GLY A 88 -10.93 -6.08 25.43
N PHE A 89 -11.66 -4.96 25.46
CA PHE A 89 -12.32 -4.34 24.31
C PHE A 89 -11.34 -3.80 23.25
N GLY A 90 -11.81 -3.67 21.99
CA GLY A 90 -11.03 -3.12 20.87
C GLY A 90 -10.87 -4.06 19.67
N GLU A 91 -11.23 -5.34 19.83
CA GLU A 91 -11.09 -6.35 18.78
C GLU A 91 -11.95 -6.04 17.55
N ASP A 92 -13.23 -5.76 17.77
CA ASP A 92 -14.19 -5.46 16.70
C ASP A 92 -13.81 -4.19 15.93
N GLU A 93 -13.35 -3.14 16.63
CA GLU A 93 -12.91 -1.89 16.03
C GLU A 93 -11.66 -2.09 15.15
N LEU A 94 -10.70 -2.89 15.62
CA LEU A 94 -9.51 -3.25 14.85
C LEU A 94 -9.87 -4.07 13.61
N MET A 95 -10.78 -5.04 13.75
CA MET A 95 -11.26 -5.86 12.64
C MET A 95 -12.02 -5.03 11.61
N HIS A 96 -12.88 -4.10 12.04
CA HIS A 96 -13.62 -3.21 11.14
C HIS A 96 -12.66 -2.36 10.31
N ARG A 97 -11.63 -1.79 10.96
CA ARG A 97 -10.60 -1.00 10.28
C ARG A 97 -9.77 -1.85 9.31
N ASP A 98 -9.34 -3.07 9.69
CA ASP A 98 -8.64 -3.97 8.76
C ASP A 98 -9.51 -4.31 7.54
N ASN A 99 -10.81 -4.50 7.73
CA ASN A 99 -11.74 -4.75 6.63
C ASN A 99 -11.82 -3.58 5.64
N GLU A 100 -11.88 -2.34 6.10
CA GLU A 100 -11.86 -1.16 5.22
C GLU A 100 -10.54 -1.03 4.44
N VAL A 101 -9.40 -1.33 5.09
CA VAL A 101 -8.09 -1.35 4.43
C VAL A 101 -8.04 -2.46 3.38
N ARG A 102 -8.54 -3.66 3.69
CA ARG A 102 -8.62 -4.79 2.74
C ARG A 102 -9.52 -4.49 1.55
N LYS A 103 -10.66 -3.85 1.76
CA LYS A 103 -11.54 -3.39 0.67
C LYS A 103 -10.79 -2.46 -0.28
N THR A 104 -10.05 -1.50 0.27
CA THR A 104 -9.18 -0.60 -0.53
C THR A 104 -8.15 -1.39 -1.35
N MET A 105 -7.45 -2.35 -0.74
CA MET A 105 -6.47 -3.19 -1.44
C MET A 105 -7.11 -4.01 -2.58
N ILE A 106 -8.31 -4.57 -2.36
CA ILE A 106 -9.07 -5.28 -3.39
C ILE A 106 -9.43 -4.32 -4.54
N SER A 107 -9.90 -3.11 -4.24
CA SER A 107 -10.22 -2.10 -5.25
C SER A 107 -9.00 -1.71 -6.08
N ILE A 108 -7.81 -1.56 -5.46
CA ILE A 108 -6.54 -1.32 -6.17
C ILE A 108 -6.25 -2.48 -7.13
N LYS A 109 -6.29 -3.72 -6.65
CA LYS A 109 -6.02 -4.91 -7.47
C LYS A 109 -6.97 -4.99 -8.66
N LYS A 110 -8.28 -4.80 -8.43
CA LYS A 110 -9.28 -4.82 -9.50
C LYS A 110 -9.03 -3.72 -10.54
N THR A 111 -8.67 -2.51 -10.10
CA THR A 111 -8.36 -1.39 -11.01
C THR A 111 -7.16 -1.68 -11.90
N LEU A 112 -6.11 -2.31 -11.36
CA LEU A 112 -4.92 -2.67 -12.14
C LEU A 112 -5.23 -3.79 -13.15
N ILE A 113 -6.02 -4.79 -12.75
CA ILE A 113 -6.46 -5.88 -13.63
C ILE A 113 -7.32 -5.32 -14.78
N GLU A 114 -8.31 -4.48 -14.47
CA GLU A 114 -9.16 -3.83 -15.48
C GLU A 114 -8.33 -3.05 -16.49
N ARG A 115 -7.34 -2.26 -16.04
CA ARG A 115 -6.44 -1.52 -16.93
C ARG A 115 -5.62 -2.42 -17.83
N PHE A 116 -5.12 -3.54 -17.31
CA PHE A 116 -4.32 -4.47 -18.07
C PHE A 116 -5.13 -5.08 -19.22
N TYR A 117 -6.32 -5.62 -18.92
CA TYR A 117 -7.19 -6.19 -19.95
C TYR A 117 -7.70 -5.14 -20.94
N THR A 118 -8.10 -3.95 -20.45
CA THR A 118 -8.54 -2.85 -21.33
C THR A 118 -7.42 -2.44 -22.30
N TRP A 119 -6.17 -2.42 -21.83
CA TRP A 119 -5.02 -2.12 -22.68
C TRP A 119 -4.75 -3.23 -23.70
N GLU A 120 -4.84 -4.49 -23.29
CA GLU A 120 -4.68 -5.66 -24.18
C GLU A 120 -5.72 -5.64 -25.31
N ASP A 121 -7.00 -5.47 -24.96
CA ASP A 121 -8.10 -5.35 -25.92
C ASP A 121 -7.90 -4.15 -26.87
N ALA A 122 -7.50 -2.99 -26.33
CA ALA A 122 -7.23 -1.80 -27.14
C ALA A 122 -6.05 -2.01 -28.10
N VAL A 123 -5.02 -2.76 -27.70
CA VAL A 123 -3.89 -3.10 -28.57
C VAL A 123 -4.34 -4.04 -29.69
N GLU A 124 -5.19 -5.03 -29.42
CA GLU A 124 -5.72 -5.92 -30.46
C GLU A 124 -6.58 -5.15 -31.48
N VAL A 125 -7.45 -4.26 -31.01
CA VAL A 125 -8.26 -3.40 -31.90
C VAL A 125 -7.36 -2.48 -32.73
N ALA A 126 -6.35 -1.87 -32.12
CA ALA A 126 -5.43 -0.98 -32.82
C ALA A 126 -4.58 -1.69 -33.89
N LYS A 127 -4.33 -3.01 -33.78
CA LYS A 127 -3.65 -3.79 -34.84
C LYS A 127 -4.52 -3.96 -36.08
N ALA A 128 -5.84 -4.04 -35.91
CA ALA A 128 -6.80 -4.18 -37.01
C ALA A 128 -7.12 -2.83 -37.68
N ASP A 129 -6.93 -1.72 -36.97
CA ASP A 129 -7.19 -0.38 -37.46
C ASP A 129 -6.06 0.13 -38.38
N SER A 130 -6.40 0.42 -39.64
CA SER A 130 -5.45 0.92 -40.64
C SER A 130 -5.05 2.39 -40.42
N THR A 131 -5.79 3.13 -39.58
CA THR A 131 -5.49 4.54 -39.26
C THR A 131 -4.44 4.68 -38.16
N LEU A 132 -4.39 3.71 -37.24
CA LEU A 132 -3.44 3.63 -36.16
C LEU A 132 -2.29 2.74 -36.58
N GLY A 133 -1.36 3.25 -37.40
CA GLY A 133 -0.17 2.43 -37.63
C GLY A 133 0.61 2.25 -36.32
N LEU A 134 0.88 1.01 -35.98
CA LEU A 134 1.61 0.64 -34.79
C LEU A 134 3.04 0.32 -35.22
N GLU A 135 3.98 1.25 -35.02
CA GLU A 135 5.39 0.96 -35.24
C GLU A 135 6.00 0.39 -33.98
N LYS A 136 6.72 -0.73 -34.12
CA LYS A 136 7.60 -1.24 -33.05
C LYS A 136 8.84 -0.35 -33.00
N LYS A 137 8.87 0.62 -32.09
CA LYS A 137 10.07 1.41 -31.81
C LYS A 137 10.69 0.93 -30.50
N ASN A 138 11.92 0.42 -30.55
CA ASN A 138 12.63 -0.13 -29.38
C ASN A 138 11.81 -1.21 -28.64
N GLY A 139 11.07 -2.05 -29.37
CA GLY A 139 10.22 -3.11 -28.80
C GLY A 139 8.90 -2.65 -28.19
N LYS A 140 8.55 -1.35 -28.25
CA LYS A 140 7.26 -0.81 -27.79
C LYS A 140 6.41 -0.40 -28.99
N LEU A 141 5.11 -0.70 -28.94
CA LEU A 141 4.13 -0.15 -29.88
C LEU A 141 4.02 1.36 -29.63
N ALA A 142 4.27 2.16 -30.66
CA ALA A 142 4.01 3.59 -30.64
C ALA A 142 3.01 3.92 -31.76
N PRO A 143 2.06 4.84 -31.53
CA PRO A 143 1.20 5.33 -32.60
C PRO A 143 2.05 6.00 -33.67
N LEU A 144 1.76 5.73 -34.94
CA LEU A 144 2.34 6.44 -36.07
C LEU A 144 2.19 7.94 -35.82
N LYS A 145 3.28 8.69 -35.95
CA LYS A 145 3.16 10.15 -36.05
C LYS A 145 2.24 10.40 -37.23
N ILE A 146 1.10 11.07 -36.99
CA ILE A 146 0.21 11.56 -38.04
C ILE A 146 1.12 12.18 -39.09
N ARG A 147 1.19 11.55 -40.27
CA ARG A 147 1.91 12.10 -41.41
C ARG A 147 1.17 13.39 -41.69
N LYS A 148 1.75 14.55 -41.34
CA LYS A 148 1.22 15.84 -41.78
C LYS A 148 1.01 15.67 -43.28
N GLU A 149 -0.26 15.66 -43.71
CA GLU A 149 -0.57 15.69 -45.12
C GLU A 149 0.19 16.89 -45.66
N LYS A 150 1.14 16.63 -46.56
CA LYS A 150 1.71 17.71 -47.35
C LYS A 150 0.51 18.22 -48.15
N HIS A 151 -0.06 19.34 -47.74
CA HIS A 151 -0.84 20.16 -48.65
C HIS A 151 0.03 20.32 -49.89
N LEU A 152 -0.39 19.67 -50.98
CA LEU A 152 0.12 19.97 -52.30
C LEU A 152 -0.35 21.39 -52.55
N ASP A 153 0.52 22.36 -52.25
CA ASP A 153 0.41 23.69 -52.82
C ASP A 153 0.49 23.49 -54.33
N ALA A 154 -0.67 23.55 -54.97
CA ALA A 154 -0.78 23.60 -56.42
C ALA A 154 -0.17 24.93 -56.87
N GLU A 155 1.10 24.89 -57.27
CA GLU A 155 1.73 25.99 -58.00
C GLU A 155 1.26 26.00 -59.46
N SER A 156 0.73 27.17 -59.84
CA SER A 156 0.61 27.78 -61.19
C SER A 156 -0.36 27.18 -62.21
#